data_AF-A0AA39NXF1-F1
#
_entry.id   AF-A0AA39NXF1-F1
#
_cell.length_a   1.000
_cell.length_b   1.000
_cell.length_c   1.000
_cell.angle_alpha   90.00
_cell.angle_beta   90.00
_cell.angle_gamma   90.00
#
_symmetry.space_group_name_H-M   'P 1'
#
loop_
_entity.id
_entity.type
_entity.pdbx_description
1 polymer ?
#
loop_
_entity_poly.entity_id
_entity_poly.type
_entity_poly.pdbx_seq_one_letter_code
_entity_poly.pdbx_strand_id
1 'polypeptide(L)'
;MQRFEAPPMAYVKIYLKPRPTSLIHGHSNYLPFKQDYYCEYGPFFADYGAVPSDATQVHTLQSPGLSTALSVLYNVLIPSLDVEVPDPNKSDLSAWLSLRELANVKVTLAFDSRIKSENHIVQLSQGDRAPAPPPRKTRAPVFSPEWYEIVFSTMDRGDVELHDVSRDTELELFIWVYIHKTIDEYAEIWRNFRREMRKLTDPVAPARLPSGHVDSPGLLIYLGRKALTAVAAFSSSFIADASVNDTAPPLLPSSSTESSTTYSTSSFDTDDLTPDRQFEPLRRRKRMILSEPSNQ
;
A
#
# COMPACT_ATOMS: atom_id res chain seq x y z
N MET A 1 -11.53 -47.11 7.98
CA MET A 1 -10.68 -46.28 7.11
C MET A 1 -11.43 -45.01 6.77
N GLN A 2 -11.22 -43.94 7.53
CA GLN A 2 -11.70 -42.60 7.16
C GLN A 2 -10.77 -42.07 6.06
N ARG A 3 -11.35 -41.73 4.90
CA ARG A 3 -10.63 -40.97 3.87
C ARG A 3 -10.39 -39.58 4.43
N PHE A 4 -9.13 -39.25 4.69
CA PHE A 4 -8.71 -37.86 4.83
C PHE A 4 -8.88 -37.22 3.46
N GLU A 5 -9.99 -36.52 3.25
CA GLU A 5 -10.06 -35.53 2.18
C GLU A 5 -9.01 -34.47 2.50
N ALA A 6 -8.04 -34.32 1.60
CA ALA A 6 -7.09 -33.22 1.69
C ALA A 6 -7.87 -31.91 1.76
N PRO A 7 -7.49 -30.95 2.63
CA PRO A 7 -8.16 -29.66 2.67
C PRO A 7 -8.14 -29.04 1.27
N PRO A 8 -9.24 -28.41 0.82
CA PRO A 8 -9.29 -27.79 -0.50
C PRO A 8 -8.09 -26.85 -0.64
N MET A 9 -7.24 -27.10 -1.64
CA MET A 9 -6.09 -26.24 -1.88
C MET A 9 -6.61 -24.84 -2.22
N ALA A 10 -6.28 -23.87 -1.37
CA ALA A 10 -6.79 -22.51 -1.53
C ALA A 10 -6.05 -21.84 -2.71
N TYR A 11 -6.71 -21.81 -3.85
CA TYR A 11 -6.27 -21.07 -5.03
C TYR A 11 -6.74 -19.62 -4.92
N VAL A 12 -5.85 -18.68 -5.25
CA VAL A 12 -6.14 -17.25 -5.31
C VAL A 12 -6.19 -16.84 -6.77
N LYS A 13 -7.35 -16.37 -7.25
CA LYS A 13 -7.50 -15.79 -8.58
C LYS A 13 -7.22 -14.29 -8.51
N ILE A 14 -6.29 -13.84 -9.34
CA ILE A 14 -5.84 -12.44 -9.41
C ILE A 14 -6.16 -11.91 -10.79
N TYR A 15 -6.82 -10.75 -10.83
CA TYR A 15 -7.14 -10.05 -12.07
C TYR A 15 -6.29 -8.78 -12.14
N LEU A 16 -5.69 -8.54 -13.30
CA LEU A 16 -4.87 -7.37 -13.59
C LEU A 16 -5.38 -6.70 -14.87
N LYS A 17 -5.30 -5.37 -14.90
CA LYS A 17 -5.54 -4.60 -16.13
C LYS A 17 -4.32 -4.62 -17.05
N PRO A 18 -4.52 -4.43 -18.36
CA PRO A 18 -3.44 -4.06 -19.27
C PRO A 18 -2.70 -2.83 -18.73
N ARG A 19 -1.37 -2.90 -18.77
CA ARG A 19 -0.50 -1.81 -18.32
C ARG A 19 -0.01 -1.01 -19.53
N PRO A 20 0.34 0.28 -19.35
CA PRO A 20 0.98 1.06 -20.41
C PRO A 20 2.30 0.43 -20.82
N THR A 21 2.85 0.84 -21.96
CA THR A 21 4.19 0.41 -22.37
C THR A 21 5.22 0.91 -21.35
N SER A 22 5.98 -0.02 -20.75
CA SER A 22 7.06 0.35 -19.83
C SER A 22 8.20 1.00 -20.60
N LEU A 23 8.80 2.05 -20.04
CA LEU A 23 10.02 2.65 -20.59
C LEU A 23 11.22 1.69 -20.55
N ILE A 24 11.21 0.73 -19.62
CA ILE A 24 12.30 -0.22 -19.39
C ILE A 24 12.02 -1.53 -20.15
N HIS A 25 10.80 -2.04 -20.03
CA HIS A 25 10.43 -3.38 -20.53
C HIS A 25 9.57 -3.35 -21.81
N GLY A 26 9.28 -2.17 -22.37
CA GLY A 26 8.47 -2.04 -23.58
C GLY A 26 7.08 -2.64 -23.41
N HIS A 27 6.71 -3.55 -24.31
CA HIS A 27 5.42 -4.25 -24.33
C HIS A 27 5.39 -5.54 -23.50
N SER A 28 6.47 -5.86 -22.77
CA SER A 28 6.49 -7.04 -21.91
C SER A 28 5.45 -6.96 -20.79
N ASN A 29 5.05 -8.12 -20.27
CA ASN A 29 4.21 -8.18 -19.08
C ASN A 29 5.05 -7.84 -17.85
N TYR A 30 4.70 -6.77 -17.13
CA TYR A 30 5.43 -6.35 -15.93
C TYR A 30 4.48 -6.04 -14.75
N LEU A 31 5.00 -5.98 -13.54
CA LEU A 31 4.27 -5.57 -12.34
C LEU A 31 4.82 -4.24 -11.82
N PRO A 32 3.97 -3.21 -11.64
CA PRO A 32 4.42 -1.91 -11.13
C PRO A 32 4.43 -1.92 -9.60
N PHE A 33 5.58 -2.14 -8.97
CA PHE A 33 5.72 -2.12 -7.51
C PHE A 33 5.61 -0.70 -6.92
N LYS A 34 5.81 0.36 -7.72
CA LYS A 34 5.76 1.76 -7.26
C LYS A 34 4.36 2.17 -6.75
N GLN A 35 4.36 2.96 -5.68
CA GLN A 35 3.18 3.28 -4.87
C GLN A 35 2.06 3.99 -5.64
N ASP A 36 2.37 4.82 -6.62
CA ASP A 36 1.36 5.67 -7.26
C ASP A 36 0.46 4.89 -8.25
N TYR A 37 0.89 3.71 -8.71
CA TYR A 37 0.26 3.00 -9.83
C TYR A 37 -0.25 1.60 -9.51
N TYR A 38 0.18 0.98 -8.39
CA TYR A 38 -0.13 -0.43 -8.14
C TYR A 38 -1.62 -0.70 -7.82
N CYS A 39 -2.44 0.32 -7.53
CA CYS A 39 -3.90 0.12 -7.39
C CYS A 39 -4.66 0.35 -8.72
N GLU A 40 -4.08 1.10 -9.66
CA GLU A 40 -4.72 1.41 -10.95
C GLU A 40 -4.85 0.13 -11.80
N TYR A 41 -3.81 -0.70 -11.82
CA TYR A 41 -3.72 -1.89 -12.66
C TYR A 41 -4.02 -3.21 -11.93
N GLY A 42 -4.44 -3.14 -10.66
CA GLY A 42 -4.67 -4.30 -9.79
C GLY A 42 -3.47 -4.64 -8.91
N PRO A 43 -3.63 -5.54 -7.93
CA PRO A 43 -4.44 -6.75 -8.06
C PRO A 43 -5.90 -6.58 -7.66
N PHE A 44 -6.81 -7.11 -8.48
CA PHE A 44 -8.24 -7.24 -8.16
C PHE A 44 -8.57 -8.69 -7.80
N PHE A 45 -9.48 -8.86 -6.84
CA PHE A 45 -9.89 -10.16 -6.32
C PHE A 45 -11.42 -10.26 -6.35
N ALA A 46 -11.95 -11.17 -7.17
CA ALA A 46 -13.40 -11.32 -7.37
C ALA A 46 -14.15 -11.69 -6.09
N ASP A 47 -13.49 -12.36 -5.15
CA ASP A 47 -14.10 -12.77 -3.87
C ASP A 47 -14.33 -11.58 -2.92
N TYR A 48 -13.69 -10.43 -3.17
CA TYR A 48 -13.71 -9.27 -2.27
C TYR A 48 -14.22 -7.99 -2.92
N GLY A 49 -14.60 -8.01 -4.20
CA GLY A 49 -15.12 -6.84 -4.90
C GLY A 49 -15.36 -7.07 -6.39
N ALA A 50 -15.96 -6.06 -7.03
CA ALA A 50 -16.17 -6.07 -8.46
C ALA A 50 -14.83 -6.01 -9.20
N VAL A 51 -14.63 -6.93 -10.15
CA VAL A 51 -13.48 -6.90 -11.05
C VAL A 51 -13.82 -5.94 -12.21
N PRO A 52 -12.98 -4.93 -12.49
CA PRO A 52 -13.18 -4.05 -13.64
C PRO A 52 -13.24 -4.85 -14.95
N SER A 53 -14.08 -4.43 -15.90
CA SER A 53 -14.26 -5.14 -17.18
C SER A 53 -13.00 -5.15 -18.05
N ASP A 54 -12.12 -4.17 -17.86
CA ASP A 54 -10.82 -4.06 -18.52
C ASP A 54 -9.72 -4.89 -17.83
N ALA A 55 -9.98 -5.53 -16.68
CA ALA A 55 -9.02 -6.41 -16.00
C ALA A 55 -8.99 -7.81 -16.63
N THR A 56 -8.45 -7.89 -17.84
CA THR A 56 -8.49 -9.10 -18.68
C THR A 56 -7.42 -10.14 -18.36
N GLN A 57 -6.33 -9.75 -17.68
CA GLN A 57 -5.26 -10.69 -17.35
C GLN A 57 -5.58 -11.43 -16.05
N VAL A 58 -5.72 -12.76 -16.13
CA VAL A 58 -6.07 -13.62 -14.99
C VAL A 58 -4.90 -14.53 -14.65
N HIS A 59 -4.50 -14.51 -13.39
CA HIS A 59 -3.52 -15.42 -12.81
C HIS A 59 -4.15 -16.23 -11.69
N THR A 60 -3.68 -17.46 -11.49
CA THR A 60 -4.11 -18.30 -10.37
C THR A 60 -2.88 -18.75 -9.61
N LEU A 61 -2.80 -18.37 -8.33
CA LEU A 61 -1.71 -18.77 -7.43
C LEU A 61 -2.21 -19.79 -6.42
N GLN A 62 -1.37 -20.78 -6.14
CA GLN A 62 -1.59 -21.71 -5.05
C GLN A 62 -0.77 -21.26 -3.82
N SER A 63 -1.34 -20.38 -3.01
CA SER A 63 -0.72 -19.94 -1.76
C SER A 63 -1.75 -19.86 -0.64
N PRO A 64 -1.84 -20.89 0.24
CA PRO A 64 -2.73 -20.88 1.38
C PRO A 64 -2.46 -19.72 2.35
N GLY A 65 -1.18 -19.35 2.49
CA GLY A 65 -0.75 -18.21 3.30
C GLY A 65 -1.30 -16.90 2.77
N LEU A 66 -1.24 -16.71 1.44
CA LEU A 66 -1.79 -15.54 0.75
C LEU A 66 -3.31 -15.50 0.83
N SER A 67 -4.00 -16.61 0.55
CA SER A 67 -5.46 -16.70 0.66
C SER A 67 -5.96 -16.32 2.06
N THR A 68 -5.29 -16.84 3.10
CA THR A 68 -5.60 -16.48 4.49
C THR A 68 -5.36 -14.99 4.75
N ALA A 69 -4.27 -14.43 4.25
CA ALA A 69 -3.94 -13.03 4.45
C ALA A 69 -4.90 -12.08 3.74
N LEU A 70 -5.33 -12.41 2.52
CA LEU A 70 -6.36 -11.65 1.79
C LEU A 70 -7.70 -11.71 2.52
N SER A 71 -8.10 -12.88 3.02
CA SER A 71 -9.31 -13.00 3.83
C SER A 71 -9.26 -12.13 5.09
N VAL A 72 -8.12 -12.14 5.81
CA VAL A 72 -7.93 -11.25 6.96
C VAL A 72 -7.94 -9.78 6.55
N LEU A 73 -7.30 -9.43 5.43
CA LEU A 73 -7.27 -8.05 4.94
C LEU A 73 -8.68 -7.52 4.67
N TYR A 74 -9.45 -8.22 3.84
CA TYR A 74 -10.75 -7.72 3.37
C TYR A 74 -11.90 -7.94 4.35
N ASN A 75 -11.89 -9.04 5.12
CA ASN A 75 -13.01 -9.35 6.02
C ASN A 75 -12.80 -8.83 7.44
N VAL A 76 -11.57 -8.53 7.85
CA VAL A 76 -11.25 -8.13 9.23
C VAL A 76 -10.56 -6.77 9.28
N LEU A 77 -9.45 -6.58 8.60
CA LEU A 77 -8.63 -5.38 8.73
C LEU A 77 -9.29 -4.15 8.14
N ILE A 78 -9.63 -4.19 6.85
CA ILE A 78 -10.24 -3.06 6.15
C ILE A 78 -11.53 -2.64 6.86
N PRO A 79 -12.52 -3.53 7.13
CA PRO A 79 -13.74 -3.12 7.83
C PRO A 79 -13.50 -2.60 9.25
N SER A 80 -12.46 -3.06 9.93
CA SER A 80 -12.10 -2.56 11.26
C SER A 80 -11.47 -1.18 11.19
N LEU A 81 -10.65 -0.89 10.18
CA LEU A 81 -9.93 0.38 10.05
C LEU A 81 -10.75 1.45 9.31
N ASP A 82 -11.63 1.03 8.40
CA ASP A 82 -12.56 1.84 7.61
C ASP A 82 -13.84 2.19 8.39
N VAL A 83 -13.66 2.62 9.64
CA VAL A 83 -14.75 3.17 10.45
C VAL A 83 -14.44 4.62 10.77
N GLU A 84 -15.49 5.42 10.92
CA GLU A 84 -15.35 6.83 11.27
C GLU A 84 -14.52 6.97 12.56
N VAL A 85 -13.47 7.79 12.48
CA VAL A 85 -12.61 8.06 13.63
C VAL A 85 -13.34 9.06 14.54
N PRO A 86 -13.53 8.74 15.83
CA PRO A 86 -14.24 9.64 16.75
C PRO A 86 -13.55 11.00 16.88
N ASP A 87 -14.34 12.07 16.96
CA ASP A 87 -13.85 13.42 17.24
C ASP A 87 -13.64 13.61 18.75
N PRO A 88 -12.40 13.81 19.23
CA PRO A 88 -12.13 14.03 20.65
C PRO A 88 -12.82 15.27 21.23
N ASN A 89 -13.08 16.29 20.39
CA ASN A 89 -13.71 17.54 20.84
C ASN A 89 -15.21 17.41 21.07
N LYS A 90 -15.84 16.39 20.45
CA LYS A 90 -17.26 16.06 20.64
C LYS A 90 -17.47 15.01 21.75
N SER A 91 -16.38 14.54 22.36
CA SER A 91 -16.40 13.50 23.38
C SER A 91 -16.11 14.08 24.75
N ASP A 92 -16.80 13.57 25.77
CA ASP A 92 -16.49 13.91 27.17
C ASP A 92 -15.06 13.53 27.53
N LEU A 93 -14.41 14.32 28.41
CA LEU A 93 -13.05 14.05 28.89
C LEU A 93 -12.92 12.65 29.52
N SER A 94 -13.99 12.13 30.13
CA SER A 94 -14.03 10.78 30.70
C SER A 94 -13.87 9.68 29.65
N ALA A 95 -14.26 9.93 28.40
CA ALA A 95 -14.15 8.99 27.29
C ALA A 95 -12.74 8.96 26.66
N TRP A 96 -11.89 9.94 26.94
CA TRP A 96 -10.58 10.08 26.28
C TRP A 96 -9.65 8.88 26.49
N LEU A 97 -9.67 8.25 27.66
CA LEU A 97 -8.89 7.04 27.90
C LEU A 97 -9.38 5.87 27.04
N SER A 98 -10.69 5.70 26.90
CA SER A 98 -11.28 4.67 26.05
C SER A 98 -10.99 4.92 24.56
N LEU A 99 -11.02 6.18 24.11
CA LEU A 99 -10.63 6.55 22.74
C LEU A 99 -9.15 6.27 22.46
N ARG A 100 -8.27 6.57 23.42
CA ARG A 100 -6.86 6.21 23.33
C ARG A 100 -6.66 4.70 23.21
N GLU A 101 -7.40 3.92 23.98
CA GLU A 101 -7.30 2.47 23.94
C GLU A 101 -7.84 1.88 22.64
N LEU A 102 -8.97 2.40 22.12
CA LEU A 102 -9.45 2.07 20.79
C LEU A 102 -8.37 2.30 19.72
N ALA A 103 -7.72 3.47 19.75
CA ALA A 103 -6.63 3.79 18.84
C ALA A 103 -5.42 2.84 18.99
N ASN A 104 -5.09 2.44 20.22
CA ASN A 104 -4.04 1.45 20.47
C ASN A 104 -4.39 0.09 19.85
N VAL A 105 -5.62 -0.39 20.03
CA VAL A 105 -6.10 -1.67 19.48
C VAL A 105 -6.05 -1.65 17.96
N LYS A 106 -6.58 -0.60 17.32
CA LYS A 106 -6.60 -0.47 15.85
C LYS A 106 -5.19 -0.44 15.26
N VAL A 107 -4.30 0.39 15.83
CA VAL A 107 -2.90 0.47 15.38
C VAL A 107 -2.14 -0.83 15.64
N THR A 108 -2.42 -1.52 16.75
CA THR A 108 -1.78 -2.81 17.07
C THR A 108 -2.19 -3.89 16.07
N LEU A 109 -3.48 -3.99 15.79
CA LEU A 109 -4.03 -4.92 14.81
C LEU A 109 -3.40 -4.73 13.41
N ALA A 110 -3.31 -3.48 12.95
CA ALA A 110 -2.65 -3.14 11.69
C ALA A 110 -1.15 -3.49 11.73
N PHE A 111 -0.47 -3.15 12.81
CA PHE A 111 0.97 -3.40 12.96
C PHE A 111 1.31 -4.88 12.93
N ASP A 112 0.55 -5.73 13.62
CA ASP A 112 0.80 -7.18 13.64
C ASP A 112 0.56 -7.80 12.25
N SER A 113 -0.42 -7.29 11.51
CA SER A 113 -0.68 -7.71 10.12
C SER A 113 0.42 -7.23 9.15
N ARG A 114 0.91 -6.00 9.34
CA ARG A 114 2.05 -5.45 8.61
C ARG A 114 3.30 -6.31 8.83
N ILE A 115 3.60 -6.72 10.06
CA ILE A 115 4.72 -7.62 10.36
C ILE A 115 4.61 -8.93 9.57
N LYS A 116 3.41 -9.51 9.46
CA LYS A 116 3.19 -10.73 8.69
C LYS A 116 3.54 -10.51 7.21
N SER A 117 3.07 -9.41 6.62
CA SER A 117 3.41 -9.07 5.23
C SER A 117 4.91 -8.85 5.02
N GLU A 118 5.59 -8.13 5.92
CA GLU A 118 7.05 -7.92 5.86
C GLU A 118 7.81 -9.25 5.88
N ASN A 119 7.41 -10.20 6.73
CA ASN A 119 8.05 -11.51 6.81
C ASN A 119 7.93 -12.28 5.49
N HIS A 120 6.76 -12.27 4.86
CA HIS A 120 6.57 -12.94 3.58
C HIS A 120 7.34 -12.24 2.45
N ILE A 121 7.39 -10.91 2.43
CA ILE A 121 8.20 -10.14 1.49
C ILE A 121 9.68 -10.56 1.57
N VAL A 122 10.24 -10.61 2.78
CA VAL A 122 11.66 -10.99 2.96
C VAL A 122 11.90 -12.45 2.61
N GLN A 123 11.00 -13.36 3.00
CA GLN A 123 11.12 -14.78 2.65
C GLN A 123 11.08 -15.02 1.14
N LEU A 124 10.15 -14.37 0.43
CA LEU A 124 10.00 -14.55 -1.02
C LEU A 124 11.15 -13.88 -1.80
N SER A 125 11.66 -12.73 -1.33
CA SER A 125 12.75 -12.01 -2.00
C SER A 125 14.12 -12.67 -1.80
N GLN A 126 14.39 -13.29 -0.65
CA GLN A 126 15.70 -13.84 -0.32
C GLN A 126 15.76 -15.37 -0.30
N GLY A 127 14.61 -16.06 -0.33
CA GLY A 127 14.53 -17.52 -0.23
C GLY A 127 15.29 -18.04 1.00
N ASP A 128 16.16 -19.03 0.78
CA ASP A 128 16.98 -19.65 1.83
C ASP A 128 17.99 -18.69 2.51
N ARG A 129 18.23 -17.52 1.90
CA ARG A 129 19.13 -16.49 2.46
C ARG A 129 18.39 -15.46 3.31
N ALA A 130 17.07 -15.62 3.50
CA ALA A 130 16.29 -14.69 4.29
C ALA A 130 16.84 -14.59 5.73
N PRO A 131 17.13 -13.38 6.24
CA PRO A 131 17.53 -13.21 7.62
C PRO A 131 16.44 -13.69 8.59
N ALA A 132 16.80 -13.83 9.87
CA ALA A 132 15.80 -14.11 10.89
C ALA A 132 14.89 -12.87 11.09
N PRO A 133 13.55 -13.05 11.20
CA PRO A 133 12.65 -11.94 11.44
C PRO A 133 12.97 -11.21 12.76
N PRO A 134 13.10 -9.86 12.75
CA PRO A 134 13.42 -9.14 13.97
C PRO A 134 12.26 -9.23 14.99
N PRO A 135 12.57 -9.25 16.30
CA PRO A 135 11.56 -9.20 17.34
C PRO A 135 10.63 -7.99 17.20
N ARG A 136 9.38 -8.15 17.64
CA ARG A 136 8.34 -7.10 17.56
C ARG A 136 8.79 -5.74 18.11
N LYS A 137 9.57 -5.72 19.19
CA LYS A 137 10.05 -4.48 19.85
C LYS A 137 11.14 -3.74 19.05
N THR A 138 11.80 -4.42 18.13
CA THR A 138 12.87 -3.87 17.28
C THR A 138 12.44 -3.77 15.81
N ARG A 139 11.13 -3.84 15.54
CA ARG A 139 10.53 -3.63 14.21
C ARG A 139 10.53 -2.14 13.83
N ALA A 140 11.70 -1.61 13.56
CA ALA A 140 11.89 -0.31 12.92
C ALA A 140 13.19 -0.27 12.13
N PRO A 141 13.29 0.56 11.07
CA PRO A 141 14.51 0.68 10.27
C PRO A 141 15.75 1.05 11.09
N VAL A 142 15.58 1.85 12.15
CA VAL A 142 16.67 2.25 13.04
C VAL A 142 17.25 1.08 13.85
N PHE A 143 16.45 0.06 14.14
CA PHE A 143 16.86 -1.08 14.98
C PHE A 143 17.19 -2.34 14.17
N SER A 144 16.72 -2.43 12.93
CA SER A 144 16.94 -3.59 12.06
C SER A 144 17.14 -3.12 10.61
N PRO A 145 18.18 -2.33 10.33
CA PRO A 145 18.35 -1.66 9.05
C PRO A 145 18.43 -2.64 7.88
N GLU A 146 19.21 -3.72 8.00
CA GLU A 146 19.37 -4.74 6.94
C GLU A 146 18.04 -5.43 6.57
N TRP A 147 17.21 -5.72 7.58
CA TRP A 147 15.88 -6.29 7.34
C TRP A 147 14.99 -5.31 6.55
N TYR A 148 14.97 -4.05 6.99
CA TYR A 148 14.14 -3.03 6.37
C TYR A 148 14.68 -2.57 5.01
N GLU A 149 15.98 -2.71 4.75
CA GLU A 149 16.57 -2.51 3.43
C GLU A 149 15.97 -3.49 2.42
N ILE A 150 15.81 -4.76 2.77
CA ILE A 150 15.15 -5.76 1.91
C ILE A 150 13.68 -5.41 1.69
N VAL A 151 12.96 -5.08 2.77
CA VAL A 151 11.54 -4.73 2.69
C VAL A 151 11.32 -3.51 1.77
N PHE A 152 12.06 -2.42 1.98
CA PHE A 152 11.90 -1.20 1.21
C PHE A 152 12.40 -1.34 -0.22
N SER A 153 13.58 -1.93 -0.43
CA SER A 153 14.08 -2.17 -1.79
C SER A 153 13.11 -3.02 -2.61
N THR A 154 12.43 -3.99 -1.98
CA THR A 154 11.40 -4.79 -2.65
C THR A 154 10.17 -3.97 -3.01
N MET A 155 9.69 -3.12 -2.09
CA MET A 155 8.52 -2.27 -2.34
C MET A 155 8.77 -1.16 -3.37
N ASP A 156 10.05 -0.84 -3.61
CA ASP A 156 10.50 0.25 -4.50
C ASP A 156 11.13 -0.26 -5.81
N ARG A 157 10.99 -1.56 -6.15
CA ARG A 157 11.58 -2.18 -7.37
C ARG A 157 11.16 -1.55 -8.70
N GLY A 158 10.13 -0.71 -8.73
CA GLY A 158 9.60 -0.14 -9.98
C GLY A 158 8.88 -1.19 -10.81
N ASP A 159 9.13 -1.20 -12.11
CA ASP A 159 8.53 -2.16 -13.04
C ASP A 159 9.35 -3.45 -13.05
N VAL A 160 8.72 -4.58 -12.71
CA VAL A 160 9.35 -5.90 -12.70
C VAL A 160 8.73 -6.77 -13.79
N GLU A 161 9.53 -7.21 -14.76
CA GLU A 161 9.08 -8.13 -15.81
C GLU A 161 8.67 -9.49 -15.24
N LEU A 162 7.53 -10.01 -15.69
CA LEU A 162 7.01 -11.32 -15.33
C LEU A 162 7.58 -12.38 -16.28
N HIS A 163 8.68 -12.99 -15.86
CA HIS A 163 9.23 -14.16 -16.55
C HIS A 163 8.54 -15.45 -16.10
N ASP A 164 8.29 -16.40 -17.01
CA ASP A 164 7.59 -17.65 -16.69
C ASP A 164 8.22 -18.45 -15.54
N VAL A 165 9.55 -18.40 -15.38
CA VAL A 165 10.28 -19.16 -14.35
C VAL A 165 10.06 -18.62 -12.94
N SER A 166 9.89 -17.30 -12.78
CA SER A 166 9.71 -16.63 -11.49
C SER A 166 8.33 -15.99 -11.33
N ARG A 167 7.44 -16.20 -12.31
CA ARG A 167 6.14 -15.52 -12.42
C ARG A 167 5.35 -15.63 -11.14
N ASP A 168 5.24 -16.83 -10.59
CA ASP A 168 4.41 -17.09 -9.42
C ASP A 168 4.98 -16.41 -8.16
N THR A 169 6.32 -16.42 -8.00
CA THR A 169 7.00 -15.74 -6.90
C THR A 169 6.88 -14.23 -7.00
N GLU A 170 7.10 -13.65 -8.19
CA GLU A 170 7.02 -12.20 -8.40
C GLU A 170 5.58 -11.70 -8.24
N LEU A 171 4.60 -12.47 -8.72
CA LEU A 171 3.19 -12.17 -8.53
C LEU A 171 2.78 -12.27 -7.06
N GLU A 172 3.22 -13.31 -6.35
CA GLU A 172 2.94 -13.44 -4.92
C GLU A 172 3.59 -12.30 -4.12
N LEU A 173 4.83 -11.94 -4.45
CA LEU A 173 5.56 -10.84 -3.83
C LEU A 173 4.83 -9.51 -4.04
N PHE A 174 4.37 -9.25 -5.27
CA PHE A 174 3.57 -8.08 -5.61
C PHE A 174 2.29 -7.99 -4.78
N ILE A 175 1.61 -9.10 -4.56
CA ILE A 175 0.39 -9.12 -3.73
C ILE A 175 0.71 -8.89 -2.26
N TRP A 176 1.82 -9.42 -1.73
CA TRP A 176 2.24 -9.12 -0.36
C TRP A 176 2.60 -7.64 -0.18
N VAL A 177 3.22 -7.02 -1.18
CA VAL A 177 3.45 -5.58 -1.21
C VAL A 177 2.13 -4.81 -1.25
N TYR A 178 1.16 -5.24 -2.07
CA TYR A 178 -0.19 -4.68 -2.08
C TYR A 178 -0.84 -4.75 -0.69
N ILE A 179 -0.79 -5.91 -0.03
CA ILE A 179 -1.34 -6.11 1.32
C ILE A 179 -0.66 -5.15 2.31
N HIS A 180 0.68 -5.07 2.29
CA HIS A 180 1.45 -4.19 3.17
C HIS A 180 1.02 -2.74 3.02
N LYS A 181 1.04 -2.22 1.79
CA LYS A 181 0.70 -0.82 1.50
C LYS A 181 -0.75 -0.51 1.84
N THR A 182 -1.67 -1.42 1.54
CA THR A 182 -3.09 -1.28 1.91
C THR A 182 -3.26 -1.18 3.42
N ILE A 183 -2.59 -2.03 4.20
CA ILE A 183 -2.63 -1.95 5.68
C ILE A 183 -2.12 -0.60 6.16
N ASP A 184 -0.97 -0.14 5.64
CA ASP A 184 -0.35 1.12 6.09
C ASP A 184 -1.23 2.33 5.78
N GLU A 185 -1.90 2.34 4.63
CA GLU A 185 -2.85 3.37 4.20
C GLU A 185 -4.08 3.43 5.12
N TYR A 186 -4.80 2.31 5.29
CA TYR A 186 -5.99 2.29 6.17
C TYR A 186 -5.64 2.56 7.64
N ALA A 187 -4.42 2.22 8.07
CA ALA A 187 -3.97 2.48 9.44
C ALA A 187 -3.49 3.92 9.67
N GLU A 188 -3.26 4.72 8.64
CA GLU A 188 -2.67 6.05 8.77
C GLU A 188 -3.51 6.98 9.66
N ILE A 189 -4.81 7.03 9.42
CA ILE A 189 -5.72 7.89 10.20
C ILE A 189 -5.72 7.47 11.68
N TRP A 190 -5.72 6.17 11.97
CA TRP A 190 -5.64 5.63 13.32
C TRP A 190 -4.30 5.89 13.99
N ARG A 191 -3.18 5.88 13.25
CA ARG A 191 -1.85 6.25 13.76
C ARG A 191 -1.81 7.72 14.17
N ASN A 192 -2.41 8.60 13.36
CA ASN A 192 -2.51 10.03 13.67
C ASN A 192 -3.43 10.27 14.87
N PHE A 193 -4.61 9.65 14.89
CA PHE A 193 -5.54 9.70 16.02
C PHE A 193 -4.91 9.20 17.33
N ARG A 194 -4.17 8.08 17.29
CA ARG A 194 -3.41 7.59 18.45
C ARG A 194 -2.39 8.60 18.96
N ARG A 195 -1.71 9.33 18.06
CA ARG A 195 -0.74 10.37 18.43
C ARG A 195 -1.44 11.57 19.08
N GLU A 196 -2.58 11.98 18.54
CA GLU A 196 -3.42 13.04 19.11
C GLU A 196 -3.92 12.68 20.51
N MET A 197 -4.54 11.50 20.67
CA MET A 197 -5.05 11.03 21.95
C MET A 197 -3.95 10.89 23.01
N ARG A 198 -2.71 10.51 22.63
CA ARG A 198 -1.57 10.51 23.57
C ARG A 198 -1.24 11.90 24.11
N LYS A 199 -1.35 12.95 23.29
CA LYS A 199 -1.11 14.33 23.72
C LYS A 199 -2.25 14.87 24.57
N LEU A 200 -3.49 14.54 24.21
CA LEU A 200 -4.68 14.95 24.96
C LEU A 200 -4.76 14.30 26.35
N THR A 201 -4.33 13.05 26.44
CA THR A 201 -4.29 12.29 27.71
C THR A 201 -2.95 12.38 28.43
N ASP A 202 -2.07 13.30 28.04
CA ASP A 202 -0.80 13.51 28.73
C ASP A 202 -1.05 14.14 30.11
N PRO A 203 -0.64 13.48 31.21
CA PRO A 203 -0.89 13.98 32.56
C PRO A 203 -0.07 15.23 32.91
N VAL A 204 0.99 15.55 32.15
CA VAL A 204 1.93 16.64 32.47
C VAL A 204 1.55 17.93 31.73
N ALA A 205 1.03 17.83 30.51
CA ALA A 205 0.64 19.00 29.71
C ALA A 205 -0.41 18.63 28.65
N PRO A 206 -1.71 18.52 29.00
CA PRO A 206 -2.77 18.26 28.04
C PRO A 206 -2.91 19.47 27.11
N ALA A 207 -2.35 19.37 25.90
CA ALA A 207 -2.48 20.40 24.89
C ALA A 207 -3.86 20.31 24.25
N ARG A 208 -4.70 21.35 24.39
CA ARG A 208 -5.87 21.52 23.51
C ARG A 208 -5.35 21.83 22.11
N LEU A 209 -5.17 20.79 21.29
CA LEU A 209 -4.79 20.96 19.90
C LEU A 209 -6.03 21.32 19.08
N PRO A 210 -5.95 22.26 18.12
CA PRO A 210 -6.93 22.32 17.05
C PRO A 210 -6.91 20.95 16.37
N SER A 211 -8.06 20.26 16.31
CA SER A 211 -8.15 18.94 15.71
C SER A 211 -7.77 19.02 14.24
N GLY A 212 -6.55 18.60 13.91
CA GLY A 212 -6.01 18.57 12.55
C GLY A 212 -6.64 17.51 11.65
N HIS A 213 -7.78 16.92 12.03
CA HIS A 213 -8.48 15.91 11.25
C HIS A 213 -9.06 16.43 9.91
N VAL A 214 -9.01 17.74 9.68
CA VAL A 214 -9.54 18.36 8.46
C VAL A 214 -8.50 18.46 7.33
N ASP A 215 -7.19 18.41 7.66
CA ASP A 215 -6.11 18.64 6.68
C ASP A 215 -5.17 17.44 6.50
N SER A 216 -5.68 16.22 6.68
CA SER A 216 -4.92 15.02 6.31
C SER A 216 -5.07 14.74 4.81
N PRO A 217 -3.98 14.66 4.02
CA PRO A 217 -4.03 14.19 2.63
C PRO A 217 -4.72 12.82 2.51
N GLY A 218 -4.68 11.99 3.57
CA GLY A 218 -5.36 10.70 3.63
C GLY A 218 -6.88 10.80 3.57
N LEU A 219 -7.51 11.92 3.98
CA LEU A 219 -8.96 12.09 3.91
C LEU A 219 -9.42 12.42 2.48
N LEU A 220 -8.60 13.12 1.69
CA LEU A 220 -8.85 13.34 0.26
C LEU A 220 -8.65 12.06 -0.55
N ILE A 221 -7.65 11.24 -0.22
CA ILE A 221 -7.45 9.90 -0.81
C ILE A 221 -8.62 8.98 -0.44
N TYR A 222 -9.11 9.06 0.80
CA TYR A 222 -10.25 8.31 1.32
C TYR A 222 -11.59 8.69 0.65
N LEU A 223 -11.86 9.99 0.46
CA LEU A 223 -13.04 10.46 -0.26
C LEU A 223 -12.99 10.12 -1.76
N GLY A 224 -11.80 10.17 -2.37
CA GLY A 224 -11.58 9.72 -3.75
C GLY A 224 -11.95 8.25 -3.98
N ARG A 225 -11.73 7.38 -2.98
CA ARG A 225 -12.08 5.95 -3.05
C ARG A 225 -13.58 5.66 -2.97
N LYS A 226 -14.33 6.33 -2.08
CA LYS A 226 -15.80 6.19 -2.07
C LYS A 226 -16.42 6.64 -3.40
N ALA A 227 -15.84 7.68 -4.03
CA ALA A 227 -16.25 8.12 -5.35
C ALA A 227 -15.87 7.12 -6.47
N LEU A 228 -14.65 6.57 -6.48
CA LEU A 228 -14.20 5.63 -7.51
C LEU A 228 -14.96 4.29 -7.46
N THR A 229 -15.24 3.75 -6.27
CA THR A 229 -16.04 2.52 -6.13
C THR A 229 -17.49 2.74 -6.57
N ALA A 230 -18.06 3.92 -6.34
CA ALA A 230 -19.40 4.27 -6.83
C ALA A 230 -19.41 4.48 -8.36
N VAL A 231 -18.44 5.21 -8.92
CA VAL A 231 -18.35 5.49 -10.37
C VAL A 231 -18.11 4.22 -11.19
N ALA A 232 -17.37 3.24 -10.67
CA ALA A 232 -17.24 1.92 -11.29
C ALA A 232 -18.57 1.14 -11.31
N ALA A 233 -19.42 1.30 -10.30
CA ALA A 233 -20.75 0.69 -10.26
C ALA A 233 -21.73 1.36 -11.23
N PHE A 234 -21.66 2.68 -11.43
CA PHE A 234 -22.53 3.42 -12.35
C PHE A 234 -22.13 3.29 -13.83
N SER A 235 -20.84 3.09 -14.12
CA SER A 235 -20.36 2.88 -15.51
C SER A 235 -20.76 1.50 -16.07
N SER A 236 -21.07 0.54 -15.20
CA SER A 236 -21.44 -0.83 -15.57
C SER A 236 -22.91 -0.97 -15.97
N SER A 237 -23.78 -0.02 -15.60
CA SER A 237 -25.22 -0.09 -15.90
C SER A 237 -25.64 0.57 -17.22
N PHE A 238 -24.74 1.22 -17.96
CA PHE A 238 -25.09 1.96 -19.18
C PHE A 238 -24.68 1.30 -20.50
N ILE A 239 -24.06 0.12 -20.48
CA ILE A 239 -23.67 -0.61 -21.71
C ILE A 239 -24.54 -1.85 -21.97
N ALA A 240 -25.51 -2.16 -21.11
CA ALA A 240 -26.37 -3.35 -21.26
C ALA A 240 -27.61 -3.16 -22.18
N ASP A 241 -27.93 -1.94 -22.62
CA ASP A 241 -29.16 -1.65 -23.38
C ASP A 241 -28.92 -1.09 -24.80
N ALA A 242 -27.93 -1.63 -25.51
CA ALA A 242 -27.78 -1.39 -26.95
C ALA A 242 -27.35 -2.65 -27.70
N SER A 243 -28.20 -3.68 -27.68
CA SER A 243 -27.99 -4.89 -28.49
C SER A 243 -29.32 -5.60 -28.78
N VAL A 244 -30.08 -5.11 -29.77
CA VAL A 244 -31.06 -5.92 -30.50
C VAL A 244 -31.13 -5.48 -31.98
N ASN A 245 -30.86 -6.46 -32.86
CA ASN A 245 -31.18 -6.62 -34.29
C ASN A 245 -30.20 -6.17 -35.40
N ASP A 246 -29.42 -7.16 -35.86
CA ASP A 246 -29.38 -7.81 -37.19
C ASP A 246 -29.52 -6.97 -38.48
N THR A 247 -28.50 -7.03 -39.36
CA THR A 247 -28.53 -7.76 -40.68
C THR A 247 -27.33 -7.38 -41.58
N ALA A 248 -26.44 -8.36 -41.85
CA ALA A 248 -25.54 -8.59 -43.01
C ALA A 248 -24.60 -7.48 -43.61
N PRO A 249 -23.46 -7.85 -44.23
CA PRO A 249 -22.26 -7.00 -44.39
C PRO A 249 -22.11 -6.34 -45.77
N PRO A 250 -21.21 -5.34 -45.95
CA PRO A 250 -20.12 -5.56 -46.92
C PRO A 250 -18.77 -4.80 -46.71
N LEU A 251 -17.71 -5.45 -47.24
CA LEU A 251 -16.58 -4.95 -48.06
C LEU A 251 -15.49 -4.01 -47.50
N LEU A 252 -14.23 -4.49 -47.65
CA LEU A 252 -12.97 -3.73 -47.70
C LEU A 252 -12.95 -2.71 -48.86
N PRO A 253 -12.05 -1.71 -48.80
CA PRO A 253 -10.81 -1.86 -49.59
C PRO A 253 -9.52 -1.48 -48.85
N SER A 254 -8.43 -2.10 -49.31
CA SER A 254 -7.03 -1.77 -49.05
C SER A 254 -6.55 -0.57 -49.85
N SER A 255 -5.52 0.12 -49.34
CA SER A 255 -4.23 0.47 -49.99
C SER A 255 -3.70 1.80 -49.42
N SER A 256 -2.55 1.82 -48.73
CA SER A 256 -1.19 2.10 -49.29
C SER A 256 -0.92 3.63 -49.33
N THR A 257 0.19 4.28 -48.96
CA THR A 257 1.63 3.98 -48.92
C THR A 257 2.36 5.26 -48.47
N GLU A 258 3.53 5.12 -47.79
CA GLU A 258 4.67 6.08 -47.72
C GLU A 258 4.42 7.52 -47.21
N SER A 259 5.38 8.31 -46.76
CA SER A 259 6.73 8.21 -46.18
C SER A 259 7.08 9.68 -45.82
N SER A 260 7.91 9.92 -44.80
CA SER A 260 9.02 10.89 -44.87
C SER A 260 9.67 11.08 -43.51
N THR A 261 10.88 10.53 -43.45
CA THR A 261 12.02 10.98 -42.65
C THR A 261 12.26 12.49 -42.77
N THR A 262 12.58 13.16 -41.65
CA THR A 262 13.72 14.09 -41.62
C THR A 262 14.30 14.23 -40.21
N TYR A 263 15.60 14.49 -40.21
CA TYR A 263 16.60 14.39 -39.16
C TYR A 263 16.72 15.64 -38.25
N SER A 264 17.38 15.41 -37.10
CA SER A 264 18.29 16.33 -36.37
C SER A 264 17.64 17.47 -35.55
N THR A 265 18.13 17.91 -34.37
CA THR A 265 19.47 17.82 -33.75
C THR A 265 19.39 18.16 -32.25
N SER A 266 20.27 17.52 -31.46
CA SER A 266 20.90 17.87 -30.17
C SER A 266 20.46 19.10 -29.33
N SER A 267 20.39 18.93 -28.00
CA SER A 267 21.48 19.38 -27.11
C SER A 267 21.44 18.64 -25.76
N PHE A 268 22.63 18.28 -25.28
CA PHE A 268 22.91 17.95 -23.89
C PHE A 268 22.89 19.25 -23.07
N ASP A 269 22.36 19.20 -21.84
CA ASP A 269 22.97 19.90 -20.72
C ASP A 269 22.78 19.05 -19.45
N THR A 270 23.93 18.76 -18.86
CA THR A 270 24.16 18.20 -17.53
C THR A 270 24.00 19.27 -16.46
N ASP A 271 24.03 18.84 -15.19
CA ASP A 271 24.16 19.63 -13.95
C ASP A 271 22.85 20.22 -13.39
N ASP A 272 22.50 20.15 -12.11
CA ASP A 272 23.16 19.65 -10.89
C ASP A 272 22.15 19.78 -9.70
N LEU A 273 22.40 19.03 -8.62
CA LEU A 273 21.90 19.18 -7.23
C LEU A 273 20.39 19.08 -6.88
N THR A 274 20.00 17.88 -6.42
CA THR A 274 19.35 17.70 -5.10
C THR A 274 20.44 17.63 -4.02
N PRO A 275 20.25 18.03 -2.73
CA PRO A 275 19.08 17.64 -1.92
C PRO A 275 18.64 18.63 -0.81
N ASP A 276 17.39 18.51 -0.34
CA ASP A 276 17.03 19.04 0.99
C ASP A 276 16.19 18.02 1.78
N ARG A 277 16.92 17.20 2.55
CA ARG A 277 16.44 16.42 3.70
C ARG A 277 16.94 17.15 4.95
N GLN A 278 16.07 17.86 5.66
CA GLN A 278 16.42 18.44 6.96
C GLN A 278 15.92 17.53 8.09
N PHE A 279 16.83 16.74 8.64
CA PHE A 279 16.78 16.24 10.02
C PHE A 279 17.96 16.88 10.76
N GLU A 280 17.70 17.89 11.59
CA GLU A 280 18.73 18.44 12.49
C GLU A 280 18.86 17.58 13.77
N PRO A 281 20.09 17.26 14.21
CA PRO A 281 20.36 16.65 15.51
C PRO A 281 20.73 17.70 16.57
N LEU A 282 19.86 17.91 17.56
CA LEU A 282 20.21 18.74 18.72
C LEU A 282 21.06 17.96 19.73
N ARG A 283 22.39 18.18 19.69
CA ARG A 283 23.28 17.87 20.82
C ARG A 283 24.46 18.83 20.90
N ARG A 284 24.45 19.77 21.86
CA ARG A 284 25.68 20.28 22.47
C ARG A 284 25.46 20.79 23.90
N ARG A 285 26.24 20.21 24.82
CA ARG A 285 26.49 20.64 26.21
C ARG A 285 27.31 21.93 26.24
N LYS A 286 27.10 22.77 27.27
CA LYS A 286 28.17 23.49 27.99
C LYS A 286 27.86 23.58 29.50
N ARG A 287 28.81 23.12 30.34
CA ARG A 287 29.10 23.53 31.74
C ARG A 287 29.55 25.02 31.73
N MET A 288 29.65 25.85 32.77
CA MET A 288 29.58 25.82 34.25
C MET A 288 29.57 27.31 34.65
N ILE A 289 28.89 27.72 35.74
CA ILE A 289 29.28 28.93 36.50
C ILE A 289 29.36 28.53 37.97
N LEU A 290 30.51 28.85 38.55
CA LEU A 290 30.91 28.69 39.94
C LEU A 290 30.28 29.82 40.78
N SER A 291 29.80 29.53 41.99
CA SER A 291 29.56 30.55 43.01
C SER A 291 29.84 29.92 44.38
N GLU A 292 30.89 30.37 45.05
CA GLU A 292 31.07 30.18 46.49
C GLU A 292 30.03 31.00 47.26
N PRO A 293 29.81 30.68 48.54
CA PRO A 293 29.91 31.76 49.51
C PRO A 293 30.71 31.43 50.78
N SER A 294 31.56 32.40 51.08
CA SER A 294 32.06 32.92 52.35
C SER A 294 31.56 32.30 53.67
N ASN A 295 32.55 32.04 54.53
CA ASN A 295 32.44 31.97 55.98
C ASN A 295 31.71 33.21 56.57
N GLN A 296 30.77 32.95 57.49
CA GLN A 296 30.69 33.56 58.82
C GLN A 296 29.84 32.65 59.72
#